data_AF-A0A4P6P2H8-F1
#
_entry.id   AF-A0A4P6P2H8-F1
#
_cell.length_a   1.000
_cell.length_b   1.000
_cell.length_c   1.000
_cell.angle_alpha   90.00
_cell.angle_beta   90.00
_cell.angle_gamma   90.00
#
_symmetry.space_group_name_H-M   'P 1'
#
loop_
_entity.id
_entity.type
_entity.pdbx_description
1 polymer ?
#
loop_
_entity_poly.entity_id
_entity_poly.type
_entity_poly.pdbx_seq_one_letter_code
_entity_poly.pdbx_strand_id
1 'polypeptide(L)'
;MAFVAALKIIAKLIICPLVGRKPQGRIDRSSMEFDIKSLKSKQLKMLSEFEASECSYESVGLNNDEDCFCLKNVRCKCGNDHLNVITTITKETKKGLFKTKEIINHLAPLHLECPECKTGNLLFDPQVHGWDGENGDSASLTGEDGELIFNDSPAKVYVELSYQGEENYEELAEDGISNIQDYFDTFNLYVLPKGATKAVEVVSYECA
;
A
#
# COMPACT_ATOMS: atom_id res chain seq x y z
N MET A 1 38.72 -13.01 47.30
CA MET A 1 38.36 -13.97 46.24
C MET A 1 36.88 -13.84 45.94
N ALA A 2 36.53 -13.19 44.84
CA ALA A 2 35.19 -13.22 44.25
C ALA A 2 35.34 -12.87 42.76
N PHE A 3 35.23 -13.90 41.93
CA PHE A 3 35.18 -13.85 40.47
C PHE A 3 33.71 -13.69 40.06
N VAL A 4 33.36 -12.65 39.32
CA VAL A 4 32.13 -12.57 38.50
C VAL A 4 32.50 -11.74 37.26
N ALA A 5 33.02 -12.38 36.22
CA ALA A 5 32.31 -12.94 35.08
C ALA A 5 31.82 -11.86 34.10
N ALA A 6 32.66 -11.60 33.09
CA ALA A 6 32.36 -10.82 31.91
C ALA A 6 31.41 -11.60 30.99
N LEU A 7 30.26 -11.00 30.65
CA LEU A 7 29.37 -11.54 29.63
C LEU A 7 29.90 -11.12 28.24
N LYS A 8 30.35 -12.10 27.46
CA LYS A 8 30.68 -11.94 26.04
C LYS A 8 29.39 -11.92 25.23
N ILE A 9 29.18 -10.86 24.46
CA ILE A 9 28.17 -10.78 23.39
C ILE A 9 28.68 -11.68 22.25
N ILE A 10 27.95 -12.75 21.95
CA ILE A 10 28.18 -13.57 20.76
C ILE A 10 27.31 -12.98 19.64
N ALA A 11 27.96 -12.28 18.71
CA ALA A 11 27.37 -11.94 17.43
C ALA A 11 27.22 -13.24 16.62
N LYS A 12 25.97 -13.66 16.42
CA LYS A 12 25.64 -14.82 15.58
C LYS A 12 25.50 -14.31 14.14
N LEU A 13 26.62 -14.30 13.41
CA LEU A 13 26.63 -14.17 11.95
C LEU A 13 25.90 -15.40 11.37
N ILE A 14 24.68 -15.20 10.90
CA ILE A 14 23.98 -16.19 10.08
C ILE A 14 24.53 -16.06 8.67
N ILE A 15 25.40 -17.00 8.30
CA ILE A 15 25.86 -17.20 6.93
C ILE A 15 24.70 -17.86 6.19
N CYS A 16 24.09 -17.11 5.28
CA CYS A 16 23.08 -17.62 4.35
C CYS A 16 23.75 -18.61 3.38
N PRO A 17 23.27 -19.86 3.23
CA PRO A 17 23.80 -20.76 2.22
C PRO A 17 23.31 -20.30 0.85
N LEU A 18 24.25 -19.95 -0.04
CA LEU A 18 24.01 -19.80 -1.47
C LEU A 18 23.48 -21.15 -2.02
N VAL A 19 22.15 -21.23 -2.17
CA VAL A 19 21.50 -22.35 -2.84
C VAL A 19 21.85 -22.26 -4.33
N GLY A 20 22.58 -23.25 -4.82
CA GLY A 20 22.99 -23.34 -6.22
C GLY A 20 21.78 -23.36 -7.15
N ARG A 21 21.68 -22.35 -8.03
CA ARG A 21 20.74 -22.35 -9.16
C ARG A 21 21.11 -23.50 -10.10
N LYS A 22 20.15 -24.39 -10.39
CA LYS A 22 20.25 -25.31 -11.53
C LYS A 22 20.24 -24.46 -12.82
N PRO A 23 20.93 -24.89 -13.89
CA PRO A 23 20.83 -24.21 -15.17
C PRO A 23 19.42 -24.46 -15.74
N GLN A 24 18.52 -23.48 -15.63
CA GLN A 24 17.29 -23.45 -16.41
C GLN A 24 17.68 -23.34 -17.90
N GLY A 25 16.99 -24.13 -18.72
CA GLY A 25 17.17 -24.15 -20.17
C GLY A 25 17.06 -22.75 -20.77
N ARG A 26 17.79 -22.54 -21.87
CA ARG A 26 17.82 -21.29 -22.64
C ARG A 26 16.41 -21.02 -23.18
N ILE A 27 15.63 -20.22 -22.47
CA ILE A 27 14.35 -19.69 -22.96
C ILE A 27 14.69 -18.75 -24.12
N ASP A 28 13.98 -18.93 -25.23
CA ASP A 28 14.10 -18.09 -26.42
C ASP A 28 13.74 -16.66 -26.02
N ARG A 29 14.75 -15.79 -25.96
CA ARG A 29 14.63 -14.39 -25.54
C ARG A 29 14.05 -13.56 -26.68
N SER A 30 12.81 -13.80 -27.06
CA SER A 30 12.05 -12.72 -27.70
C SER A 30 11.82 -11.68 -26.62
N SER A 31 12.47 -10.53 -26.74
CA SER A 31 12.26 -9.37 -25.88
C SER A 31 10.77 -9.09 -25.78
N MET A 32 10.13 -9.52 -24.68
CA MET A 32 8.81 -9.01 -24.32
C MET A 32 9.07 -7.57 -23.91
N GLU A 33 8.66 -6.64 -24.77
CA GLU A 33 8.64 -5.23 -24.44
C GLU A 33 7.62 -5.05 -23.31
N PHE A 34 8.12 -4.75 -22.11
CA PHE A 34 7.28 -4.57 -20.92
C PHE A 34 6.79 -3.13 -20.88
N ASP A 35 5.47 -2.92 -20.87
CA ASP A 35 4.87 -1.58 -20.86
C ASP A 35 4.20 -1.31 -19.50
N ILE A 36 4.71 -0.34 -18.73
CA ILE A 36 4.11 0.07 -17.45
C ILE A 36 2.63 0.47 -17.61
N LYS A 37 2.22 1.02 -18.76
CA LYS A 37 0.80 1.35 -19.00
C LYS A 37 -0.09 0.12 -18.91
N SER A 38 0.44 -1.05 -19.28
CA SER A 38 -0.28 -2.31 -19.14
C SER A 38 -0.54 -2.65 -17.66
N LEU A 39 0.41 -2.39 -16.76
CA LEU A 39 0.24 -2.60 -15.31
C LEU A 39 -0.85 -1.71 -14.74
N LYS A 40 -0.83 -0.42 -15.09
CA LYS A 40 -1.81 0.57 -14.63
C LYS A 40 -3.24 0.17 -14.97
N SER A 41 -3.45 -0.49 -16.10
CA SER A 41 -4.78 -0.94 -16.54
C SER A 41 -5.30 -2.23 -15.86
N LYS A 42 -4.42 -3.00 -15.20
CA LYS A 42 -4.79 -4.30 -14.60
C LYS A 42 -5.58 -4.13 -13.31
N GLN A 43 -6.38 -5.15 -13.02
CA GLN A 43 -7.09 -5.28 -11.74
C GLN A 43 -6.09 -5.68 -10.66
N LEU A 44 -6.10 -4.92 -9.56
CA LEU A 44 -5.28 -5.19 -8.38
C LEU A 44 -5.97 -6.20 -7.49
N LYS A 45 -5.20 -7.14 -6.93
CA LYS A 45 -5.73 -8.19 -6.03
C LYS A 45 -6.38 -7.59 -4.79
N MET A 46 -5.77 -6.53 -4.24
CA MET A 46 -6.26 -5.84 -3.05
C MET A 46 -7.62 -5.12 -3.28
N LEU A 47 -7.98 -4.90 -4.55
CA LEU A 47 -9.26 -4.30 -4.95
C LEU A 47 -10.26 -5.35 -5.49
N SER A 48 -10.02 -6.64 -5.30
CA SER A 48 -10.83 -7.72 -5.88
C SER A 48 -12.31 -7.69 -5.48
N GLU A 49 -12.65 -7.17 -4.29
CA GLU A 49 -14.04 -7.01 -3.81
C GLU A 49 -14.71 -5.70 -4.28
N PHE A 50 -13.95 -4.81 -4.92
CA PHE A 50 -14.40 -3.52 -5.40
C PHE A 50 -14.20 -3.38 -6.91
N GLU A 51 -14.77 -2.34 -7.49
CA GLU A 51 -14.46 -1.91 -8.85
C GLU A 51 -13.51 -0.71 -8.77
N ALA A 52 -12.44 -0.75 -9.56
CA ALA A 52 -11.47 0.31 -9.62
C ALA A 52 -11.32 0.79 -11.07
N SER A 53 -11.55 2.07 -11.30
CA SER A 53 -11.45 2.68 -12.63
C SER A 53 -10.52 3.87 -12.60
N GLU A 54 -9.66 4.02 -13.60
CA GLU A 54 -8.81 5.19 -13.75
C GLU A 54 -9.64 6.49 -13.78
N CYS A 55 -9.10 7.55 -13.18
CA CYS A 55 -9.71 8.88 -13.20
C CYS A 55 -8.64 9.97 -13.26
N SER A 56 -9.04 11.18 -13.67
CA SER A 56 -8.13 12.31 -13.76
C SER A 56 -7.92 12.98 -12.40
N TYR A 57 -6.72 13.51 -12.18
CA TYR A 57 -6.33 14.22 -10.96
C TYR A 57 -7.13 15.52 -10.77
N GLU A 58 -7.37 16.24 -11.85
CA GLU A 58 -8.11 17.50 -11.85
C GLU A 58 -9.55 17.29 -11.36
N SER A 59 -10.14 16.12 -11.66
CA SER A 59 -11.50 15.78 -11.25
C SER A 59 -11.67 15.66 -9.73
N VAL A 60 -10.57 15.54 -8.99
CA VAL A 60 -10.54 15.41 -7.53
C VAL A 60 -9.74 16.50 -6.82
N GLY A 61 -9.31 17.53 -7.57
CA GLY A 61 -8.54 18.64 -7.03
C GLY A 61 -7.12 18.26 -6.58
N LEU A 62 -6.55 17.23 -7.22
CA LEU A 62 -5.14 16.85 -7.10
C LEU A 62 -4.38 17.32 -8.35
N ASN A 63 -3.05 17.40 -8.26
CA ASN A 63 -2.19 17.66 -9.40
C ASN A 63 -1.50 16.36 -9.79
N ASN A 64 -1.37 16.11 -11.09
CA ASN A 64 -0.50 15.05 -11.58
C ASN A 64 0.85 15.66 -11.91
N ASP A 65 1.87 15.34 -11.11
CA ASP A 65 3.20 15.89 -11.32
C ASP A 65 4.12 14.89 -12.05
N GLU A 66 3.71 13.61 -12.23
CA GLU A 66 4.60 12.55 -12.72
C GLU A 66 3.91 11.43 -13.53
N ASP A 67 4.57 10.98 -14.61
CA ASP A 67 4.06 9.93 -15.50
C ASP A 67 4.01 8.53 -14.86
N CYS A 68 4.64 8.33 -13.71
CA CYS A 68 4.71 7.03 -13.03
C CYS A 68 3.46 6.71 -12.18
N PHE A 69 2.61 7.71 -11.93
CA PHE A 69 1.45 7.55 -11.05
C PHE A 69 0.18 7.15 -11.81
N CYS A 70 -0.73 6.49 -11.11
CA CYS A 70 -2.05 6.11 -11.59
C CYS A 70 -3.07 6.31 -10.48
N LEU A 71 -4.07 7.17 -10.74
CA LEU A 71 -5.18 7.42 -9.83
C LEU A 71 -6.40 6.59 -10.24
N LYS A 72 -6.94 5.82 -9.29
CA LYS A 72 -8.12 4.98 -9.45
C LYS A 72 -9.23 5.38 -8.49
N ASN A 73 -10.44 5.57 -9.01
CA ASN A 73 -11.66 5.68 -8.22
C ASN A 73 -12.15 4.28 -7.83
N VAL A 74 -12.38 4.06 -6.54
CA VAL A 74 -12.82 2.78 -5.98
C VAL A 74 -14.30 2.83 -5.61
N ARG A 75 -15.08 1.88 -6.13
CA ARG A 75 -16.53 1.77 -5.92
C ARG A 75 -16.93 0.37 -5.51
N CYS A 76 -18.05 0.26 -4.81
CA CYS A 76 -18.61 -1.05 -4.53
C CYS A 76 -19.30 -1.63 -5.77
N LYS A 77 -19.18 -2.95 -5.97
CA LYS A 77 -19.87 -3.69 -7.03
C LYS A 77 -21.40 -3.63 -6.95
N CYS A 78 -21.97 -3.22 -5.81
CA CYS A 78 -23.40 -2.96 -5.69
C CYS A 78 -23.84 -1.65 -6.37
N GLY A 79 -22.89 -0.84 -6.88
CA GLY A 79 -23.14 0.44 -7.53
C GLY A 79 -22.94 1.66 -6.62
N ASN A 80 -22.79 1.46 -5.31
CA ASN A 80 -22.52 2.56 -4.38
C ASN A 80 -21.06 3.04 -4.50
N ASP A 81 -20.88 4.34 -4.68
CA ASP A 81 -19.58 5.00 -4.86
C ASP A 81 -19.09 5.76 -3.62
N HIS A 82 -19.83 5.70 -2.51
CA HIS A 82 -19.42 6.31 -1.23
C HIS A 82 -19.17 5.23 -0.17
N LEU A 83 -17.93 5.12 0.28
CA LEU A 83 -17.46 4.05 1.17
C LEU A 83 -17.04 4.63 2.53
N ASN A 84 -17.02 3.76 3.54
CA ASN A 84 -16.33 4.03 4.80
C ASN A 84 -14.88 3.57 4.67
N VAL A 85 -13.95 4.40 5.11
CA VAL A 85 -12.52 4.07 5.25
C VAL A 85 -12.27 3.80 6.73
N ILE A 86 -11.84 2.58 7.04
CA ILE A 86 -11.47 2.17 8.38
C ILE A 86 -9.95 2.04 8.40
N THR A 87 -9.31 2.70 9.36
CA THR A 87 -7.85 2.72 9.51
C THR A 87 -7.48 2.27 10.90
N THR A 88 -6.30 1.70 11.09
CA THR A 88 -5.71 1.60 12.42
C THR A 88 -5.10 2.94 12.81
N ILE A 89 -5.08 3.25 14.11
CA ILE A 89 -4.54 4.52 14.60
C ILE A 89 -3.31 4.33 15.49
N THR A 90 -2.51 5.37 15.59
CA THR A 90 -1.51 5.55 16.66
C THR A 90 -1.75 6.88 17.34
N LYS A 91 -1.66 6.91 18.67
CA LYS A 91 -1.90 8.08 19.51
C LYS A 91 -0.60 8.65 20.03
N GLU A 92 -0.28 9.86 19.60
CA GLU A 92 0.86 10.61 20.13
C GLU A 92 0.38 11.70 21.09
N THR A 93 0.93 11.69 22.30
CA THR A 93 0.69 12.77 23.27
C THR A 93 1.75 13.85 23.14
N LYS A 94 1.39 15.01 22.57
CA LYS A 94 2.27 16.20 22.56
C LYS A 94 1.98 17.08 23.77
N LYS A 95 2.97 17.20 24.65
CA LYS A 95 2.93 18.08 25.83
C LYS A 95 3.55 19.42 25.47
N GLY A 96 2.75 20.49 25.53
CA GLY A 96 3.21 21.87 25.55
C GLY A 96 3.27 22.41 26.99
N LEU A 97 3.83 23.62 27.15
CA LEU A 97 4.03 24.27 28.46
C LEU A 97 2.77 24.38 29.33
N PHE A 98 1.57 24.45 28.73
CA PHE A 98 0.29 24.59 29.45
C PHE A 98 -0.84 23.70 28.94
N LYS A 99 -0.59 22.87 27.92
CA LYS A 99 -1.62 22.02 27.29
C LYS A 99 -1.03 20.70 26.84
N THR A 100 -1.77 19.63 27.06
CA THR A 100 -1.49 18.31 26.47
C THR A 100 -2.48 18.12 25.32
N LYS A 101 -1.99 17.77 24.13
CA LYS A 101 -2.80 17.45 22.96
C LYS A 101 -2.51 16.01 22.54
N GLU A 102 -3.57 15.21 22.42
CA GLU A 102 -3.51 13.91 21.75
C GLU A 102 -3.61 14.15 20.24
N ILE A 103 -2.72 13.51 19.48
CA ILE A 103 -2.69 13.50 18.02
C ILE A 103 -2.99 12.08 17.59
N ILE A 104 -4.00 11.94 16.74
CA ILE A 104 -4.39 10.67 16.14
C ILE A 104 -3.75 10.64 14.75
N ASN A 105 -2.86 9.68 14.53
CA ASN A 105 -2.30 9.38 13.22
C ASN A 105 -3.04 8.16 12.66
N HIS A 106 -3.54 8.26 11.44
CA HIS A 106 -4.17 7.15 10.72
C HIS A 106 -3.10 6.38 9.94
N LEU A 107 -3.13 5.06 10.04
CA LEU A 107 -2.16 4.15 9.45
C LEU A 107 -2.87 2.88 8.95
N ALA A 108 -2.17 2.10 8.14
CA ALA A 108 -2.55 0.76 7.78
C ALA A 108 -2.56 -0.18 9.01
N PRO A 109 -3.25 -1.34 8.96
CA PRO A 109 -4.12 -1.82 7.88
C PRO A 109 -5.30 -0.89 7.56
N LEU A 110 -5.62 -0.79 6.27
CA LEU A 110 -6.72 0.01 5.73
C LEU A 110 -7.81 -0.92 5.24
N HIS A 111 -9.05 -0.68 5.64
CA HIS A 111 -10.22 -1.41 5.16
C HIS A 111 -11.21 -0.44 4.52
N LEU A 112 -11.94 -0.97 3.54
CA LEU A 112 -13.11 -0.30 2.98
C LEU A 112 -14.36 -1.06 3.36
N GLU A 113 -15.44 -0.34 3.68
CA GLU A 113 -16.76 -0.91 3.88
C GLU A 113 -17.81 -0.13 3.08
N CYS A 114 -18.63 -0.85 2.32
CA CYS A 114 -19.79 -0.27 1.66
C CYS A 114 -20.96 -0.12 2.66
N PRO A 115 -21.45 1.11 2.92
CA PRO A 115 -22.55 1.32 3.85
C PRO A 115 -23.87 0.68 3.40
N GLU A 116 -24.06 0.44 2.10
CA GLU A 116 -25.29 -0.08 1.52
C GLU A 116 -25.39 -1.61 1.59
N CYS A 117 -24.43 -2.34 1.01
CA CYS A 117 -24.46 -3.80 0.97
C CYS A 117 -23.60 -4.48 2.05
N LYS A 118 -22.88 -3.71 2.89
CA LYS A 118 -22.01 -4.19 3.97
C LYS A 118 -20.81 -5.04 3.51
N THR A 119 -20.50 -5.05 2.22
CA THR A 119 -19.24 -5.61 1.72
C THR A 119 -18.08 -4.83 2.34
N GLY A 120 -17.22 -5.53 3.07
CA GLY A 120 -16.00 -4.97 3.63
C GLY A 120 -14.80 -5.84 3.26
N ASN A 121 -13.66 -5.21 2.97
CA ASN A 121 -12.42 -5.91 2.64
C ASN A 121 -11.19 -5.13 3.11
N LEU A 122 -10.10 -5.85 3.35
CA LEU A 122 -8.77 -5.27 3.48
C LEU A 122 -8.40 -4.61 2.14
N LEU A 123 -8.15 -3.30 2.18
CA LEU A 123 -7.71 -2.53 1.03
C LEU A 123 -6.19 -2.55 0.90
N PHE A 124 -5.48 -2.30 2.00
CA PHE A 124 -4.03 -2.21 1.99
C PHE A 124 -3.47 -2.49 3.38
N ASP A 125 -2.32 -3.16 3.40
CA ASP A 125 -1.54 -3.43 4.60
C ASP A 125 -0.12 -3.69 4.11
N PRO A 126 0.86 -2.83 4.46
CA PRO A 126 2.21 -2.97 3.96
C PRO A 126 2.86 -4.27 4.45
N GLN A 127 2.32 -4.95 5.47
CA GLN A 127 2.85 -6.24 5.93
C GLN A 127 2.52 -7.41 4.99
N VAL A 128 1.60 -7.25 4.03
CA VAL A 128 1.14 -8.33 3.15
C VAL A 128 0.92 -7.93 1.69
N HIS A 129 0.88 -6.63 1.40
CA HIS A 129 0.77 -6.08 0.05
C HIS A 129 2.09 -5.47 -0.37
N GLY A 130 2.25 -5.27 -1.68
CA GLY A 130 3.48 -4.76 -2.27
C GLY A 130 4.65 -5.73 -2.16
N TRP A 131 5.84 -5.27 -2.57
CA TRP A 131 6.99 -6.16 -2.70
C TRP A 131 7.54 -6.58 -1.35
N ASP A 132 7.74 -5.62 -0.46
CA ASP A 132 8.32 -5.87 0.85
C ASP A 132 7.39 -6.73 1.70
N GLY A 133 6.08 -6.42 1.70
CA GLY A 133 5.06 -7.18 2.40
C GLY A 133 4.95 -8.63 1.93
N GLU A 134 4.95 -8.89 0.62
CA GLU A 134 4.88 -10.27 0.09
C GLU A 134 6.16 -11.08 0.35
N ASN A 135 7.32 -10.43 0.48
CA ASN A 135 8.59 -11.10 0.79
C ASN A 135 8.88 -11.20 2.30
N GLY A 136 8.03 -10.60 3.14
CA GLY A 136 8.21 -10.60 4.60
C GLY A 136 9.36 -9.73 5.09
N ASP A 137 9.79 -8.78 4.26
CA ASP A 137 10.72 -7.72 4.68
C ASP A 137 9.97 -6.67 5.51
N SER A 138 10.71 -5.93 6.34
CA SER A 138 10.10 -5.06 7.36
C SER A 138 9.34 -3.92 6.69
N ALA A 139 8.04 -4.14 6.53
CA ALA A 139 7.05 -3.24 6.02
C ALA A 139 6.98 -1.92 6.79
N SER A 140 6.55 -0.88 6.09
CA SER A 140 6.21 0.43 6.64
C SER A 140 5.34 0.38 7.90
N LEU A 141 5.37 1.45 8.71
CA LEU A 141 4.65 1.52 9.99
C LEU A 141 3.15 1.24 9.87
N THR A 142 2.65 0.37 10.75
CA THR A 142 1.22 0.10 10.95
C THR A 142 0.74 0.71 12.27
N GLY A 143 -0.57 1.01 12.35
CA GLY A 143 -1.17 1.46 13.60
C GLY A 143 -1.25 0.35 14.64
N GLU A 144 -1.35 0.73 15.92
CA GLU A 144 -1.35 -0.22 17.05
C GLU A 144 -2.47 0.05 18.08
N ASP A 145 -3.09 1.24 18.06
CA ASP A 145 -4.03 1.71 19.10
C ASP A 145 -5.51 1.46 18.76
N GLY A 146 -5.78 0.53 17.84
CA GLY A 146 -7.12 0.11 17.42
C GLY A 146 -7.61 0.78 16.13
N GLU A 147 -8.83 0.44 15.71
CA GLU A 147 -9.43 0.91 14.45
C GLU A 147 -10.35 2.13 14.65
N LEU A 148 -10.37 2.99 13.64
CA LEU A 148 -11.26 4.15 13.56
C LEU A 148 -11.76 4.34 12.12
N ILE A 149 -13.02 4.73 11.97
CA ILE A 149 -13.52 5.24 10.70
C ILE A 149 -12.93 6.63 10.48
N PHE A 150 -12.20 6.83 9.38
CA PHE A 150 -11.55 8.11 9.06
C PHE A 150 -12.57 9.21 8.72
N ASN A 151 -13.61 8.86 7.95
CA ASN A 151 -14.57 9.79 7.40
C ASN A 151 -15.86 9.87 8.25
N ASP A 152 -16.30 11.10 8.60
CA ASP A 152 -17.54 11.33 9.36
C ASP A 152 -18.82 10.86 8.62
N SER A 153 -18.76 10.80 7.29
CA SER A 153 -19.83 10.29 6.42
C SER A 153 -19.22 9.58 5.22
N PRO A 154 -19.90 8.56 4.64
CA PRO A 154 -19.37 7.83 3.48
C PRO A 154 -18.90 8.78 2.36
N ALA A 155 -17.71 8.51 1.83
CA ALA A 155 -17.01 9.39 0.89
C ALA A 155 -16.55 8.62 -0.34
N LYS A 156 -16.30 9.32 -1.46
CA LYS A 156 -15.65 8.71 -2.61
C LYS A 156 -14.21 8.40 -2.26
N VAL A 157 -13.73 7.22 -2.65
CA VAL A 157 -12.39 6.73 -2.33
C VAL A 157 -11.55 6.69 -3.59
N TYR A 158 -10.31 7.15 -3.48
CA TYR A 158 -9.34 7.11 -4.56
C TYR A 158 -8.03 6.50 -4.06
N VAL A 159 -7.49 5.58 -4.85
CA VAL A 159 -6.18 4.98 -4.62
C VAL A 159 -5.25 5.51 -5.70
N GLU A 160 -4.11 6.01 -5.29
CA GLU A 160 -3.02 6.37 -6.18
C GLU A 160 -1.85 5.41 -5.95
N LEU A 161 -1.23 4.99 -7.05
CA LEU A 161 -0.10 4.07 -7.06
C LEU A 161 0.98 4.63 -7.97
N SER A 162 2.24 4.48 -7.57
CA SER A 162 3.37 4.64 -8.49
C SER A 162 4.01 3.29 -8.80
N TYR A 163 4.58 3.20 -9.99
CA TYR A 163 5.42 2.10 -10.43
C TYR A 163 6.84 2.62 -10.67
N GLN A 164 7.85 1.80 -10.38
CA GLN A 164 9.24 2.12 -10.69
C GLN A 164 9.51 2.02 -12.21
N GLY A 165 10.77 2.14 -12.64
CA GLY A 165 11.17 1.92 -14.03
C GLY A 165 10.88 0.49 -14.51
N GLU A 166 10.66 0.34 -15.82
CA GLU A 166 10.30 -0.92 -16.50
C GLU A 166 11.26 -2.06 -16.16
N GLU A 167 12.54 -1.75 -15.96
CA GLU A 167 13.59 -2.70 -15.63
C GLU A 167 13.29 -3.55 -14.39
N ASN A 168 12.60 -2.99 -13.38
CA ASN A 168 12.27 -3.72 -12.15
C ASN A 168 11.19 -4.78 -12.39
N TYR A 169 10.35 -4.58 -13.41
CA TYR A 169 9.22 -5.45 -13.70
C TYR A 169 9.53 -6.50 -14.78
N GLU A 170 10.49 -6.22 -15.66
CA GLU A 170 11.04 -7.20 -16.61
C GLU A 170 11.59 -8.42 -15.87
N GLU A 171 12.37 -8.21 -14.81
CA GLU A 171 12.93 -9.30 -14.00
C GLU A 171 11.82 -10.16 -13.34
N LEU A 172 10.77 -9.52 -12.81
CA LEU A 172 9.62 -10.24 -12.24
C LEU A 172 8.87 -11.06 -13.28
N ALA A 173 8.73 -10.54 -14.49
CA ALA A 173 8.12 -11.27 -15.60
C ALA A 173 8.98 -12.48 -16.02
N GLU A 174 10.30 -12.32 -16.07
CA GLU A 174 11.23 -13.42 -16.36
C GLU A 174 11.18 -14.53 -15.30
N ASP A 175 11.02 -14.16 -14.03
CA ASP A 175 10.86 -15.11 -12.91
C ASP A 175 9.46 -15.76 -12.86
N GLY A 176 8.56 -15.41 -13.77
CA GLY A 176 7.24 -16.01 -13.94
C GLY A 176 6.21 -15.51 -12.92
N ILE A 177 6.44 -14.34 -12.31
CA ILE A 177 5.49 -13.70 -11.41
C ILE A 177 4.27 -13.23 -12.22
N SER A 178 3.08 -13.63 -11.77
CA SER A 178 1.83 -13.41 -12.53
C SER A 178 1.03 -12.18 -12.11
N ASN A 179 1.30 -11.65 -10.92
CA ASN A 179 0.61 -10.55 -10.27
C ASN A 179 1.47 -9.27 -10.21
N ILE A 180 2.25 -9.01 -11.26
CA ILE A 180 3.25 -7.94 -11.30
C ILE A 180 2.66 -6.55 -10.96
N GLN A 181 1.38 -6.33 -11.31
CA GLN A 181 0.67 -5.08 -11.03
C GLN A 181 0.48 -4.76 -9.54
N ASP A 182 0.60 -5.77 -8.67
CA ASP A 182 0.45 -5.63 -7.22
C ASP A 182 1.75 -5.18 -6.52
N TYR A 183 2.88 -5.06 -7.25
CA TYR A 183 4.18 -4.57 -6.76
C TYR A 183 4.39 -3.09 -7.12
N PHE A 184 3.53 -2.23 -6.60
CA PHE A 184 3.67 -0.77 -6.69
C PHE A 184 4.69 -0.26 -5.67
N ASP A 185 5.36 0.83 -5.99
CA ASP A 185 6.39 1.45 -5.14
C ASP A 185 5.76 2.34 -4.05
N THR A 186 4.69 3.04 -4.42
CA THR A 186 3.92 3.87 -3.48
C THR A 186 2.45 3.52 -3.50
N PHE A 187 1.81 3.73 -2.35
CA PHE A 187 0.38 3.65 -2.18
C PHE A 187 -0.12 4.87 -1.41
N ASN A 188 -1.01 5.63 -2.04
CA ASN A 188 -1.70 6.74 -1.41
C ASN A 188 -3.21 6.50 -1.42
N LEU A 189 -3.86 6.83 -0.31
CA LEU A 189 -5.31 6.76 -0.18
C LEU A 189 -5.87 8.17 0.01
N TYR A 190 -6.82 8.54 -0.84
CA TYR A 190 -7.54 9.81 -0.75
C TYR A 190 -9.04 9.57 -0.58
N VAL A 191 -9.70 10.49 0.12
CA VAL A 191 -11.16 10.57 0.16
C VAL A 191 -11.66 11.92 -0.34
N LEU A 192 -12.76 11.92 -1.09
CA LEU A 192 -13.50 13.12 -1.45
C LEU A 192 -14.83 13.12 -0.72
N PRO A 193 -14.96 13.92 0.36
CA PRO A 193 -16.21 14.04 1.10
C PRO A 193 -17.36 14.56 0.22
N LYS A 194 -18.59 14.18 0.56
CA LYS A 194 -19.77 14.63 -0.18
C LYS A 194 -19.86 16.16 -0.20
N GLY A 195 -19.91 16.72 -1.40
CA GLY A 195 -19.99 18.17 -1.61
C GLY A 195 -18.65 18.92 -1.56
N ALA A 196 -17.54 18.23 -1.31
CA ALA A 196 -16.20 18.79 -1.45
C ALA A 196 -15.74 18.79 -2.91
N THR A 197 -14.82 19.69 -3.24
CA THR A 197 -14.18 19.79 -4.57
C THR A 197 -12.72 19.34 -4.56
N LYS A 198 -12.16 19.06 -3.38
CA LYS A 198 -10.77 18.64 -3.21
C LYS A 198 -10.72 17.41 -2.31
N ALA A 199 -9.99 16.39 -2.77
CA ALA A 199 -9.75 15.19 -1.98
C ALA A 199 -8.77 15.47 -0.83
N VAL A 200 -8.92 14.71 0.24
CA VAL A 200 -8.09 14.75 1.44
C VAL A 200 -7.29 13.44 1.49
N GLU A 201 -5.98 13.57 1.67
CA GLU A 201 -5.10 12.42 1.90
C GLU A 201 -5.40 11.78 3.24
N VAL A 202 -5.56 10.46 3.23
CA VAL A 202 -5.75 9.62 4.42
C VAL A 202 -4.40 9.10 4.88
N VAL A 203 -3.66 8.47 3.97
CA VAL A 203 -2.32 7.93 4.19
C VAL A 203 -1.50 7.99 2.90
N SER A 204 -0.18 7.98 3.07
CA SER A 204 0.82 7.83 2.01
C SER A 204 1.89 6.86 2.49
N TYR A 205 2.17 5.85 1.67
CA TYR A 205 3.13 4.79 1.92
C TYR A 205 4.14 4.73 0.78
N GLU A 206 5.42 4.87 1.10
CA GLU A 206 6.54 4.57 0.21
C GLU A 206 7.06 3.16 0.50
N CYS A 207 7.70 2.54 -0.49
CA CYS A 207 8.20 1.17 -0.43
C CYS A 207 7.10 0.20 0.04
N ALA A 208 5.97 0.24 -0.67
CA ALA A 208 4.84 -0.60 -0.36
C ALA A 208 5.10 -2.08 -0.66
#